data_AF-A0A2N2PPE5-F1
#
_entry.id   AF-A0A2N2PPE5-F1
#
_cell.length_a   1.000
_cell.length_b   1.000
_cell.length_c   1.000
_cell.angle_alpha   90.00
_cell.angle_beta   90.00
_cell.angle_gamma   90.00
#
_symmetry.space_group_name_H-M   'P 1'
#
loop_
_entity.id
_entity.type
_entity.pdbx_description
1 polymer ?
#
loop_
_entity_poly.entity_id
_entity_poly.type
_entity_poly.pdbx_seq_one_letter_code
_entity_poly.pdbx_strand_id
1 'polypeptide(L)'
;MDSTPTFAICIYNFEYPASLEMHKTYQVLPDDDAAADGDLRIIDESGEDYLYPAGYFVLIDLPRAAEQVLGDSFAHSLQLAA
;
A
#
# COMPACT_ATOMS: atom_id res chain seq x y z
N MET A 1 -18.27 -5.74 2.76
CA MET A 1 -18.46 -4.85 1.62
C MET A 1 -17.12 -4.78 0.95
N ASP A 2 -17.01 -5.15 -0.33
CA ASP A 2 -15.74 -5.07 -1.05
C ASP A 2 -15.36 -3.60 -1.16
N SER A 3 -14.41 -3.18 -0.32
CA SER A 3 -13.83 -1.85 -0.38
C SER A 3 -12.96 -1.77 -1.62
N THR A 4 -13.17 -0.74 -2.45
CA THR A 4 -12.32 -0.48 -3.62
C THR A 4 -10.85 -0.37 -3.18
N PRO A 5 -9.92 -1.13 -3.80
CA PRO A 5 -8.52 -1.13 -3.39
C PRO A 5 -7.93 0.27 -3.56
N THR A 6 -7.29 0.77 -2.51
CA THR A 6 -6.63 2.06 -2.52
C THR A 6 -5.13 1.88 -2.73
N PHE A 7 -4.49 2.84 -3.39
CA PHE A 7 -3.07 2.76 -3.71
C PHE A 7 -2.35 4.05 -3.32
N ALA A 8 -1.05 3.92 -3.03
CA ALA A 8 -0.20 5.04 -2.68
C ALA A 8 1.18 4.91 -3.34
N ILE A 9 1.82 6.03 -3.64
CA ILE A 9 3.20 6.10 -4.13
C ILE A 9 4.11 6.56 -3.00
N CYS A 10 5.19 5.84 -2.77
CA CYS A 10 6.23 6.27 -1.83
C CYS A 10 7.00 7.48 -2.40
N ILE A 11 7.06 8.56 -1.62
CA ILE A 11 7.80 9.79 -1.94
C ILE A 11 8.93 10.06 -0.94
N TYR A 12 9.08 9.22 0.08
CA TYR A 12 10.15 9.32 1.07
C TYR A 12 10.50 7.94 1.61
N ASN A 13 11.75 7.50 1.44
CA ASN A 13 12.23 6.22 1.96
C ASN A 13 13.52 6.31 2.77
N PHE A 14 14.03 7.52 3.06
CA PHE A 14 15.39 7.69 3.59
C PHE A 14 15.60 7.00 4.94
N GLU A 15 14.56 6.92 5.77
CA GLU A 15 14.60 6.19 7.05
C GLU A 15 14.47 4.66 6.88
N TYR A 16 13.91 4.20 5.77
CA TYR A 16 13.62 2.79 5.50
C TYR A 16 14.03 2.37 4.07
N PRO A 17 15.28 2.60 3.62
CA PRO A 17 15.66 2.39 2.22
C PRO A 17 15.70 0.91 1.80
N ALA A 18 15.69 -0.01 2.77
CA ALA A 18 15.63 -1.44 2.51
C ALA A 18 14.19 -2.00 2.43
N SER A 19 13.21 -1.28 2.97
CA SER A 19 11.80 -1.71 3.01
C SER A 19 10.92 -0.90 2.05
N LEU A 20 11.26 0.38 1.83
CA LEU A 20 10.54 1.28 0.97
C LEU A 20 11.36 1.62 -0.28
N GLU A 21 10.72 1.54 -1.43
CA GLU A 21 11.28 1.94 -2.72
C GLU A 21 10.65 3.26 -3.17
N MET A 22 11.49 4.26 -3.44
CA MET A 22 11.04 5.55 -3.97
C MET A 22 10.25 5.39 -5.27
N HIS A 23 9.12 6.08 -5.36
CA HIS A 23 8.20 6.10 -6.50
C HIS A 23 7.49 4.78 -6.80
N LYS A 24 7.65 3.75 -5.97
CA LYS A 24 6.91 2.51 -6.07
C LYS A 24 5.47 2.69 -5.60
N THR A 25 4.56 1.98 -6.24
CA THR A 25 3.15 1.89 -5.85
C THR A 25 2.95 0.75 -4.86
N TYR A 26 2.24 1.04 -3.78
CA TYR A 26 1.84 0.10 -2.74
C TYR A 26 0.32 0.05 -2.63
N GLN A 27 -0.25 -1.10 -2.26
CA GLN A 27 -1.66 -1.17 -1.88
C GLN A 27 -1.83 -0.67 -0.45
N VAL A 28 -2.89 0.09 -0.18
CA VAL A 28 -3.24 0.57 1.15
C VAL A 28 -4.31 -0.33 1.74
N LEU A 29 -4.11 -0.77 2.98
CA LEU A 29 -5.11 -1.46 3.77
C LEU A 29 -5.81 -0.46 4.71
N PRO A 30 -7.15 -0.35 4.70
CA PRO A 30 -7.87 0.50 5.64
C PRO A 30 -7.59 0.09 7.09
N ASP A 31 -7.14 1.06 7.89
CA ASP A 31 -6.82 0.88 9.30
C ASP A 31 -7.02 2.20 10.04
N ASP A 32 -8.18 2.34 10.70
CA ASP A 32 -8.57 3.57 11.41
C ASP A 32 -7.68 3.84 12.63
N ASP A 33 -7.16 2.80 13.27
CA ASP A 33 -6.29 2.93 14.44
C ASP A 33 -4.92 3.49 14.01
N ALA A 34 -4.32 2.93 12.95
CA ALA A 34 -3.10 3.47 12.37
C ALA A 34 -3.27 4.91 11.85
N ALA A 35 -4.39 5.19 11.19
CA ALA A 35 -4.68 6.53 10.70
C ALA A 35 -4.78 7.56 11.84
N ALA A 36 -5.30 7.16 13.01
CA ALA A 36 -5.37 8.03 14.19
C ALA A 36 -3.97 8.41 14.73
N ASP A 37 -2.99 7.52 14.55
CA ASP A 37 -1.59 7.74 14.93
C ASP A 37 -0.76 8.45 13.84
N GLY A 38 -1.36 8.73 12.67
CA GLY A 38 -0.70 9.38 11.54
C GLY A 38 0.07 8.42 10.64
N ASP A 39 -0.18 7.12 10.78
CA ASP A 39 0.42 6.06 9.98
C ASP A 39 -0.51 5.60 8.85
N LEU A 40 0.10 4.92 7.87
CA LEU A 40 -0.56 4.29 6.74
C LEU A 40 -0.15 2.81 6.69
N ARG A 41 -1.15 1.93 6.69
CA ARG A 41 -0.92 0.49 6.50
C ARG A 41 -0.85 0.18 5.01
N ILE A 42 0.29 -0.32 4.56
CA ILE A 42 0.56 -0.65 3.15
C ILE A 42 0.94 -2.12 3.01
N ILE A 43 0.69 -2.69 1.83
CA ILE A 43 1.10 -4.03 1.44
C ILE A 43 2.15 -3.90 0.35
N ASP A 44 3.26 -4.62 0.51
CA ASP A 44 4.33 -4.69 -0.48
C ASP A 44 4.18 -5.89 -1.43
N GLU A 45 5.16 -6.14 -2.30
CA GLU A 45 5.10 -7.24 -3.28
C GLU A 45 5.10 -8.63 -2.65
N SER A 46 5.54 -8.76 -1.40
CA SER A 46 5.57 -10.03 -0.67
C SER A 46 4.17 -10.42 -0.18
N GLY A 47 3.25 -9.44 -0.11
CA GLY A 47 1.93 -9.62 0.47
C GLY A 47 1.89 -9.37 1.98
N GLU A 48 3.01 -9.00 2.60
CA GLU A 48 3.06 -8.60 4.00
C GLU A 48 2.61 -7.14 4.16
N ASP A 49 1.91 -6.86 5.27
CA ASP A 49 1.46 -5.52 5.61
C ASP A 49 2.38 -4.84 6.64
N TYR A 50 2.62 -3.56 6.44
CA TYR A 50 3.51 -2.74 7.26
C TYR A 50 2.91 -1.36 7.53
N LEU A 51 3.27 -0.79 8.68
CA LEU A 51 2.90 0.56 9.08
C LEU A 51 4.07 1.52 8.90
N TYR A 52 3.79 2.66 8.26
CA TYR A 52 4.75 3.74 8.07
C TYR A 52 4.04 5.09 8.20
N PRO A 53 4.78 6.18 8.52
CA PRO A 53 4.20 7.51 8.55
C PRO A 53 3.49 7.85 7.24
N ALA A 54 2.22 8.27 7.31
CA ALA A 54 1.43 8.55 6.13
C ALA A 54 2.05 9.64 5.24
N GLY A 55 2.82 10.56 5.82
CA GLY A 55 3.57 11.60 5.11
C GLY A 55 4.66 11.09 4.17
N TYR A 56 4.99 9.79 4.19
CA TYR A 56 5.94 9.18 3.26
C TYR A 56 5.30 8.82 1.92
N PHE A 57 3.97 8.96 1.81
CA PHE A 57 3.23 8.51 0.66
C PHE A 57 2.29 9.59 0.10
N VAL A 58 1.94 9.42 -1.16
CA VAL A 58 0.87 10.16 -1.82
C VAL A 58 -0.18 9.16 -2.28
N LEU A 59 -1.42 9.32 -1.81
CA LEU A 59 -2.56 8.54 -2.30
C LEU A 59 -2.83 8.87 -3.77
N ILE A 60 -3.14 7.86 -4.56
CA ILE A 60 -3.40 8.01 -6.00
C ILE A 60 -4.73 7.39 -6.40
N ASP A 61 -5.44 8.10 -7.27
CA ASP A 61 -6.56 7.53 -8.01
C ASP A 61 -6.02 6.89 -9.28
N LEU A 62 -6.28 5.60 -9.45
CA LEU A 62 -5.88 4.86 -10.64
C LEU A 62 -7.03 4.76 -11.65
N PRO A 63 -6.73 4.73 -12.96
CA PRO A 63 -7.71 4.30 -13.94
C PRO A 63 -8.24 2.91 -13.57
N ARG A 64 -9.55 2.70 -13.68
CA ARG A 64 -10.23 1.44 -13.30
C ARG A 64 -9.51 0.18 -13.79
N ALA A 65 -9.00 0.18 -15.02
CA ALA A 65 -8.28 -0.97 -15.57
C ALA A 65 -7.00 -1.30 -14.77
N ALA A 66 -6.25 -0.29 -14.33
CA ALA A 66 -5.05 -0.48 -13.53
C ALA A 66 -5.41 -0.88 -12.09
N GLU A 67 -6.43 -0.25 -11.50
CA GLU A 67 -6.94 -0.60 -10.17
C GLU A 67 -7.33 -2.09 -10.08
N GLN A 68 -8.06 -2.60 -11.08
CA GLN A 68 -8.46 -4.01 -11.14
C GLN A 68 -7.24 -4.94 -11.24
N VAL A 69 -6.33 -4.67 -12.19
CA VAL A 69 -5.15 -5.53 -12.41
C VAL A 69 -4.24 -5.55 -11.18
N LEU A 70 -4.00 -4.39 -10.56
CA LEU A 70 -3.16 -4.31 -9.37
C LEU A 70 -3.86 -4.95 -8.16
N GLY A 71 -5.15 -4.67 -7.95
CA GLY A 71 -5.92 -5.28 -6.86
C GLY A 71 -5.88 -6.81 -6.91
N ASP A 72 -6.11 -7.38 -8.09
CA ASP A 72 -6.02 -8.84 -8.31
C ASP A 72 -4.60 -9.36 -8.06
N SER A 73 -3.57 -8.65 -8.52
CA SER A 73 -2.17 -9.03 -8.35
C SER A 73 -1.76 -9.08 -6.87
N PHE A 74 -2.10 -8.06 -6.08
CA PHE A 74 -1.77 -8.03 -4.65
C PHE A 74 -2.58 -9.08 -3.87
N ALA A 75 -3.86 -9.29 -4.20
CA ALA A 75 -4.68 -10.34 -3.59
C ALA A 75 -4.09 -11.74 -3.82
N HIS A 76 -3.50 -11.98 -5.00
CA HIS A 76 -2.84 -13.26 -5.28
C HIS A 76 -1.55 -13.44 -4.46
N SER A 77 -0.74 -12.40 -4.28
CA SER A 77 0.46 -12.45 -3.43
C SER A 77 0.11 -12.76 -1.97
N LEU A 78 -0.93 -12.14 -1.41
CA LEU A 78 -1.45 -12.44 -0.07
C LEU A 78 -1.83 -13.93 0.11
N GLN A 79 -2.38 -14.55 -0.94
CA GLN A 79 -2.81 -15.95 -0.91
C GLN A 79 -1.65 -16.95 -0.99
N LEU A 80 -0.49 -16.51 -1.47
CA LEU A 80 0.75 -17.29 -1.54
C LEU A 80 1.63 -17.15 -0.29
N ALA A 81 1.42 -16.10 0.50
CA ALA A 81 2.15 -15.84 1.74
C ALA A 81 1.60 -16.61 2.97
N ALA A 82 0.47 -17.31 2.82
CA ALA A 82 -0.25 -18.01 3.90
C ALA A 82 0.07 -19.52 4.01
#